data_AF-A0A959FYB9-F1
#
_entry.id   AF-A0A959FYB9-F1
#
_cell.length_a   1.000
_cell.length_b   1.000
_cell.length_c   1.000
_cell.angle_alpha   90.00
_cell.angle_beta   90.00
_cell.angle_gamma   90.00
#
_symmetry.space_group_name_H-M   'P 1'
#
loop_
_entity.id
_entity.type
_entity.pdbx_description
1 polymer ?
#
loop_
_entity_poly.entity_id
_entity_poly.type
_entity_poly.pdbx_seq_one_letter_code
_entity_poly.pdbx_strand_id
1 'polypeptide(L)'
;MRYSYVSILPFFVLILAACGAPAPETNVDSTQVQPDSLYLERGRTIAAATFTTLSGRLQAAIKSGGVGAAVEVCNLAAMPLVDSLSEVHQAQIRR
;
A
#
# COMPACT_ATOMS: atom_id res chain seq x y z
N MET A 1 -6.04 -8.67 -41.06
CA MET A 1 -5.79 -8.93 -39.63
C MET A 1 -4.45 -8.36 -39.11
N ARG A 2 -3.87 -7.30 -39.70
CA ARG A 2 -2.55 -6.76 -39.32
C ARG A 2 -2.54 -5.28 -38.89
N TYR A 3 -3.73 -4.70 -38.67
CA TYR A 3 -3.91 -3.30 -38.25
C TYR A 3 -4.40 -3.13 -36.81
N SER A 4 -4.80 -4.21 -36.13
CA SER A 4 -5.29 -4.14 -34.75
C SER A 4 -4.18 -3.82 -33.74
N TYR A 5 -2.94 -4.29 -33.96
CA TYR A 5 -1.79 -3.99 -33.10
C TYR A 5 -1.14 -2.61 -33.37
N VAL A 6 -1.24 -2.10 -34.60
CA VAL A 6 -0.64 -0.81 -35.00
C VAL A 6 -1.39 0.37 -34.37
N SER A 7 -2.67 0.21 -34.04
CA SER A 7 -3.48 1.24 -33.38
C SER A 7 -3.31 1.28 -31.85
N ILE A 8 -2.77 0.23 -31.22
CA ILE A 8 -2.58 0.15 -29.75
C ILE A 8 -1.22 0.75 -29.33
N LEU A 9 -0.24 0.71 -30.21
CA LEU A 9 1.12 1.25 -29.99
C LEU A 9 1.16 2.77 -29.64
N PRO A 10 0.42 3.68 -30.32
CA PRO A 10 0.47 5.10 -29.97
C PRO A 10 -0.25 5.43 -28.65
N PHE A 11 -1.19 4.60 -28.22
CA PHE A 11 -1.94 4.81 -26.96
C PHE A 11 -1.07 4.55 -25.74
N PHE A 12 -0.18 3.56 -25.82
CA PHE A 12 0.74 3.23 -24.72
C PHE A 12 1.77 4.33 -24.47
N VAL A 13 2.27 4.98 -25.53
CA VAL A 13 3.24 6.09 -25.42
C VAL A 13 2.64 7.34 -24.76
N LEU A 14 1.34 7.59 -24.93
CA LEU A 14 0.66 8.75 -24.35
C LEU A 14 0.53 8.65 -22.81
N ILE A 15 0.48 7.44 -22.26
CA ILE A 15 0.35 7.21 -20.81
C ILE A 15 1.66 7.51 -20.08
N LEU A 16 2.83 7.34 -20.72
CA LEU A 16 4.13 7.64 -20.10
C LEU A 16 4.42 9.14 -19.97
N ALA A 17 3.78 10.01 -20.77
CA ALA A 17 4.05 11.45 -20.77
C ALA A 17 3.29 12.25 -19.71
N ALA A 18 2.32 11.65 -19.00
CA ALA A 18 1.47 12.34 -18.03
C ALA A 18 2.02 12.33 -16.59
N CYS A 19 3.18 11.71 -16.34
CA CYS A 19 3.79 11.65 -15.02
C CYS A 19 4.87 12.74 -14.89
N GLY A 20 4.48 13.95 -14.48
CA GLY A 20 5.44 15.06 -14.36
C GLY A 20 4.92 16.39 -13.79
N ALA A 21 3.90 16.37 -12.91
CA ALA A 21 3.48 17.57 -12.18
C ALA A 21 4.04 17.55 -10.74
N PRO A 22 4.99 18.42 -10.37
CA PRO A 22 5.43 18.55 -8.98
C PRO A 22 4.38 19.30 -8.14
N ALA A 23 4.05 18.74 -6.97
CA ALA A 23 3.15 19.32 -5.97
C ALA A 23 3.89 20.35 -5.07
N PRO A 24 3.18 21.28 -4.39
CA PRO A 24 3.82 22.31 -3.58
C PRO A 24 4.29 21.79 -2.21
N GLU A 25 5.56 22.05 -1.91
CA GLU A 25 6.29 21.64 -0.70
C GLU A 25 5.89 22.51 0.51
N THR A 26 5.33 21.89 1.57
CA THR A 26 5.09 22.55 2.87
C THR A 26 6.36 22.48 3.71
N ASN A 27 6.85 23.63 4.20
CA ASN A 27 8.02 23.72 5.08
C ASN A 27 7.80 22.91 6.37
N VAL A 28 8.60 21.86 6.56
CA VAL A 28 8.72 21.12 7.83
C VAL A 28 10.08 21.45 8.44
N ASP A 29 10.05 22.03 9.63
CA ASP A 29 11.19 22.42 10.44
C ASP A 29 12.01 21.19 10.86
N SER A 30 13.22 21.06 10.31
CA SER A 30 14.13 19.94 10.51
C SER A 30 14.96 20.10 11.79
N THR A 31 14.35 19.82 12.94
CA THR A 31 15.12 19.63 14.19
C THR A 31 15.51 18.15 14.34
N GLN A 32 16.82 17.88 14.18
CA GLN A 32 17.55 16.61 14.39
C GLN A 32 17.30 15.50 13.33
N VAL A 33 18.09 15.55 12.26
CA VAL A 33 18.17 14.50 11.21
C VAL A 33 18.84 13.25 11.79
N GLN A 34 18.07 12.38 12.44
CA GLN A 34 18.40 10.95 12.44
C GLN A 34 18.39 10.49 10.97
N PRO A 35 19.32 9.63 10.52
CA PRO A 35 19.44 9.30 9.11
C PRO A 35 18.12 8.68 8.65
N ASP A 36 17.47 9.32 7.68
CA ASP A 36 16.14 8.96 7.15
C ASP A 36 16.03 7.46 6.82
N SER A 37 17.15 6.82 6.47
CA SER A 37 17.24 5.39 6.23
C SER A 37 16.80 4.53 7.41
N LEU A 38 17.11 4.90 8.66
CA LEU A 38 16.73 4.12 9.84
C LEU A 38 15.22 4.16 10.09
N TYR A 39 14.59 5.32 9.92
CA TYR A 39 13.14 5.45 10.06
C TYR A 39 12.39 4.74 8.92
N LEU A 40 12.92 4.82 7.70
CA LEU A 40 12.36 4.08 6.56
C LEU A 40 12.51 2.57 6.72
N GLU A 41 13.65 2.09 7.21
CA GLU A 41 13.84 0.69 7.49
C GLU A 41 12.87 0.22 8.58
N ARG A 42 12.77 0.96 9.69
CA ARG A 42 11.80 0.66 10.75
C ARG A 42 10.37 0.66 10.25
N GLY A 43 9.95 1.68 9.49
CA GLY A 43 8.64 1.75 8.88
C GLY A 43 8.37 0.57 7.93
N ARG A 44 9.37 0.17 7.15
CA ARG A 44 9.29 -1.01 6.27
C ARG A 44 9.09 -2.30 7.06
N THR A 45 9.78 -2.48 8.19
CA THR A 45 9.58 -3.67 9.03
C THR A 45 8.17 -3.74 9.60
N ILE A 46 7.64 -2.62 10.08
CA ILE A 46 6.27 -2.52 10.63
C ILE A 46 5.24 -2.78 9.53
N ALA A 47 5.40 -2.17 8.36
CA ALA A 47 4.52 -2.37 7.21
C ALA A 47 4.54 -3.82 6.73
N ALA A 48 5.72 -4.45 6.67
CA ALA A 48 5.86 -5.85 6.28
C ALA A 48 5.17 -6.79 7.28
N ALA A 49 5.41 -6.61 8.58
CA ALA A 49 4.78 -7.43 9.63
C ALA A 49 3.24 -7.30 9.61
N THR A 50 2.76 -6.07 9.45
CA THR A 50 1.32 -5.77 9.35
C THR A 50 0.72 -6.43 8.11
N PHE A 51 1.37 -6.27 6.95
CA PHE A 51 0.91 -6.87 5.70
C PHE A 51 0.91 -8.39 5.75
N THR A 52 1.94 -9.02 6.31
CA THR A 52 1.99 -10.49 6.46
C THR A 52 0.83 -10.99 7.31
N THR A 53 0.52 -10.30 8.41
CA THR A 53 -0.59 -10.68 9.30
C THR A 53 -1.94 -10.51 8.61
N LEU A 54 -2.16 -9.36 7.96
CA LEU A 54 -3.42 -9.05 7.28
C LEU A 54 -3.64 -9.96 6.06
N SER A 55 -2.60 -10.14 5.23
CA SER A 55 -2.67 -10.97 4.03
C SER A 55 -2.81 -12.46 4.36
N GLY A 56 -2.22 -12.94 5.45
CA GLY A 56 -2.42 -14.31 5.93
C GLY A 56 -3.88 -14.58 6.30
N ARG A 57 -4.52 -13.65 7.02
CA ARG A 57 -5.95 -13.72 7.36
C ARG A 57 -6.83 -13.65 6.11
N LEU A 58 -6.53 -12.74 5.19
CA LEU A 58 -7.22 -12.62 3.92
C LEU A 58 -7.15 -13.92 3.11
N GLN A 59 -5.95 -14.50 2.97
CA GLN A 59 -5.76 -15.75 2.27
C GLN A 59 -6.51 -16.91 2.92
N ALA A 60 -6.55 -16.97 4.26
CA ALA A 60 -7.33 -17.96 4.97
C ALA A 60 -8.84 -17.84 4.66
N ALA A 61 -9.37 -16.61 4.67
CA ALA A 61 -10.77 -16.36 4.34
C ALA A 61 -11.10 -16.69 2.88
N ILE A 62 -10.20 -16.37 1.95
CA ILE A 62 -10.34 -16.76 0.55
C ILE A 62 -10.39 -18.29 0.41
N LYS A 63 -9.53 -19.01 1.14
CA LYS A 63 -9.51 -20.49 1.12
C LYS A 63 -10.80 -21.09 1.69
N SER A 64 -11.41 -20.47 2.70
CA SER A 64 -12.59 -21.02 3.38
C SER A 64 -13.92 -20.64 2.71
N GLY A 65 -14.02 -19.44 2.12
CA GLY A 65 -15.29 -18.90 1.62
C GLY A 65 -15.16 -18.02 0.37
N GLY A 66 -14.02 -18.08 -0.31
CA GLY A 66 -13.78 -17.32 -1.55
C GLY A 66 -13.80 -15.81 -1.34
N VAL A 67 -14.16 -15.09 -2.41
CA VAL A 67 -14.13 -13.62 -2.43
C VAL A 67 -15.14 -13.01 -1.46
N GLY A 68 -16.29 -13.67 -1.21
CA GLY A 68 -17.29 -13.19 -0.26
C GLY A 68 -16.74 -13.07 1.17
N ALA A 69 -16.10 -14.14 1.66
CA ALA A 69 -15.44 -14.14 2.98
C ALA A 69 -14.25 -13.16 3.04
N ALA A 70 -13.57 -12.93 1.90
CA ALA A 70 -12.50 -11.96 1.82
C ALA A 70 -12.98 -10.52 2.05
N VAL A 71 -14.17 -10.17 1.55
CA VAL A 71 -14.77 -8.84 1.73
C VAL A 71 -15.08 -8.56 3.19
N GLU A 72 -15.58 -9.56 3.93
CA GLU A 72 -15.81 -9.43 5.38
C GLU A 72 -14.51 -9.18 6.13
N VAL A 73 -13.43 -9.91 5.82
CA VAL A 73 -12.13 -9.68 6.44
C VAL A 73 -11.60 -8.28 6.10
N CYS A 74 -11.71 -7.87 4.84
CA CYS A 74 -11.26 -6.55 4.39
C CYS A 74 -12.05 -5.40 5.02
N ASN A 75 -13.34 -5.56 5.29
CA ASN A 75 -14.19 -4.45 5.72
C ASN A 75 -14.46 -4.43 7.23
N LEU A 76 -14.55 -5.60 7.87
CA LEU A 76 -14.92 -5.72 9.28
C LEU A 76 -13.71 -6.06 10.16
N ALA A 77 -12.85 -6.96 9.69
CA ALA A 77 -11.72 -7.43 10.50
C ALA A 77 -10.43 -6.61 10.30
N ALA A 78 -10.30 -5.89 9.18
CA ALA A 78 -9.07 -5.16 8.86
C ALA A 78 -8.82 -3.96 9.77
N MET A 79 -9.84 -3.13 10.03
CA MET A 79 -9.72 -1.97 10.93
C MET A 79 -9.26 -2.36 12.34
N PRO A 80 -9.95 -3.26 13.07
CA PRO A 80 -9.52 -3.62 14.43
C PRO A 80 -8.15 -4.33 14.45
N LEU A 81 -7.77 -5.02 13.38
CA LEU A 81 -6.44 -5.62 13.27
C LEU A 81 -5.36 -4.56 13.08
N VAL A 82 -5.60 -3.55 12.23
CA VAL A 82 -4.68 -2.43 12.02
C VAL A 82 -4.56 -1.58 13.28
N ASP A 83 -5.65 -1.36 14.02
CA ASP A 83 -5.65 -0.65 15.30
C ASP A 83 -4.80 -1.39 16.34
N SER A 84 -5.00 -2.71 16.46
CA SER A 84 -4.19 -3.54 17.36
C SER A 84 -2.71 -3.53 16.99
N LEU A 85 -2.37 -3.61 15.70
CA LEU A 85 -0.98 -3.55 15.24
C LEU A 85 -0.37 -2.16 15.44
N SER A 86 -1.18 -1.10 15.34
CA SER A 86 -0.76 0.28 15.64
C SER A 86 -0.37 0.43 17.11
N GLU A 87 -1.14 -0.16 18.01
CA GLU A 87 -0.83 -0.19 19.45
C GLU A 87 0.45 -0.99 19.74
N VAL A 88 0.61 -2.18 19.13
CA VAL A 88 1.80 -3.02 19.32
C VAL A 88 3.07 -2.32 18.82
N HIS A 89 2.99 -1.65 17.67
CA HIS A 89 4.15 -0.98 17.07
C HIS A 89 4.33 0.47 17.53
N GLN A 90 3.41 1.00 18.36
CA GLN A 90 3.37 2.40 18.79
C GLN A 90 3.52 3.36 17.60
N ALA A 91 2.85 3.02 16.50
CA ALA A 91 2.96 3.71 15.22
C ALA A 91 1.57 3.86 14.60
N GLN A 92 1.33 4.97 13.90
CA GLN A 92 0.08 5.14 13.17
C GLN A 92 0.14 4.32 11.87
N ILE A 93 -0.61 3.23 11.80
CA ILE A 93 -0.70 2.39 10.60
C ILE A 93 -1.99 2.76 9.85
N ARG A 94 -1.89 2.98 8.54
CA ARG A 94 -3.03 3.30 7.68
C ARG A 94 -3.22 2.24 6.59
N ARG A 95 -4.47 2.07 6.17
CA ARG A 95 -4.89 1.13 5.13
C ARG A 95 -4.88 1.78 3.75
#